data_AF-A0A9W6X5G7-F1
#
_entry.id   AF-A0A9W6X5G7-F1
#
_cell.length_a   1.000
_cell.length_b   1.000
_cell.length_c   1.000
_cell.angle_alpha   90.00
_cell.angle_beta   90.00
_cell.angle_gamma   90.00
#
_symmetry.space_group_name_H-M   'P 1'
#
loop_
_entity.id
_entity.type
_entity.pdbx_description
1 polymer ?
#
loop_
_entity_poly.entity_id
_entity_poly.type
_entity_poly.pdbx_seq_one_letter_code
_entity_poly.pdbx_strand_id
1 'polypeptide(L)'
;MLRKYDALKRLKVPLIRWGSNFRVKVRNKHGVISFVGNVRHPRKKDYICKQYKIKPLKKEFNYNYIAPRPYTTRFYNTKEEHEFAGYSEDKIYEKVQKLLERFTKTMRINIKLGYRVIDRTTGLERDYYPGSNTVIFESGPVHIISMGDVERKITSCMKAEDFAESVKYPSSAYQLKEINSATVVIDYKNTA
;
A
#
# COMPACT_ATOMS: atom_id res chain seq x y z
N MET A 1 -4.99 8.90 -19.77
CA MET A 1 -3.51 8.76 -19.76
C MET A 1 -3.13 7.27 -19.61
N LEU A 2 -2.44 6.72 -20.62
CA LEU A 2 -1.85 5.37 -20.81
C LEU A 2 -2.08 4.21 -19.80
N ARG A 3 -3.30 3.65 -19.70
CA ARG A 3 -3.60 2.35 -19.01
C ARG A 3 -2.73 1.15 -19.44
N LYS A 4 -2.01 1.27 -20.57
CA LYS A 4 -1.21 0.19 -21.15
C LYS A 4 0.06 -0.15 -20.36
N TYR A 5 0.55 0.76 -19.50
CA TYR A 5 1.78 0.57 -18.74
C TYR A 5 1.58 0.51 -17.22
N ASP A 6 0.36 0.61 -16.71
CA ASP A 6 0.10 0.63 -15.26
C ASP A 6 0.56 -0.64 -14.56
N ALA A 7 0.37 -1.80 -15.21
CA ALA A 7 0.91 -3.06 -14.70
C ALA A 7 2.43 -3.01 -14.52
N LEU A 8 3.16 -2.38 -15.44
CA LEU A 8 4.61 -2.25 -15.36
C LEU A 8 5.05 -1.28 -14.28
N LYS A 9 4.29 -0.20 -14.06
CA LYS A 9 4.53 0.73 -12.94
C LYS A 9 4.36 0.02 -11.60
N ARG A 10 3.27 -0.73 -11.42
CA ARG A 10 3.03 -1.55 -10.20
C ARG A 10 4.12 -2.60 -9.98
N LEU A 11 4.52 -3.24 -11.07
CA LEU A 11 5.59 -4.23 -11.09
C LEU A 11 7.00 -3.64 -11.01
N LYS A 12 7.12 -2.30 -10.91
CA LYS A 12 8.41 -1.59 -10.80
C LYS A 12 9.36 -1.90 -11.94
N VAL A 13 8.80 -2.15 -13.13
CA VAL A 13 9.57 -2.37 -14.35
C VAL A 13 9.90 -1.00 -14.96
N PRO A 14 11.19 -0.65 -15.14
CA PRO A 14 11.60 0.64 -15.66
C PRO A 14 11.09 0.83 -17.10
N LEU A 15 10.46 1.98 -17.32
CA LEU A 15 9.93 2.43 -18.60
C LEU A 15 10.86 3.48 -19.19
N ILE A 16 11.31 3.27 -20.42
CA ILE A 16 12.18 4.18 -21.17
C ILE A 16 11.31 4.90 -22.20
N ARG A 17 11.34 6.24 -22.20
CA ARG A 17 10.60 7.03 -23.19
C ARG A 17 11.21 6.84 -24.57
N TRP A 18 10.35 6.60 -25.57
CA TRP A 18 10.75 6.31 -26.95
C TRP A 18 9.75 6.96 -27.91
N GLY A 19 10.05 8.19 -28.33
CA GLY A 19 9.12 9.05 -29.07
C GLY A 19 7.85 9.33 -28.26
N SER A 20 6.69 9.09 -28.86
CA SER A 20 5.37 9.24 -28.23
C SER A 20 4.97 8.07 -27.31
N ASN A 21 5.83 7.05 -27.15
CA ASN A 21 5.55 5.82 -26.41
C ASN A 21 6.63 5.48 -25.38
N PHE A 22 6.46 4.37 -24.66
CA PHE A 22 7.46 3.82 -23.75
C PHE A 22 7.89 2.41 -24.16
N ARG A 23 9.12 2.04 -23.86
CA ARG A 23 9.68 0.69 -24.06
C ARG A 23 10.31 0.17 -22.77
N VAL A 24 10.39 -1.15 -22.65
CA VAL A 24 11.08 -1.85 -21.55
C VAL A 24 12.35 -2.51 -22.09
N LYS A 25 13.45 -2.38 -21.36
CA LYS A 25 14.69 -3.10 -21.65
C LYS A 25 14.54 -4.56 -21.18
N VAL A 26 14.72 -5.53 -22.07
CA VAL A 26 14.71 -6.96 -21.74
C VAL A 26 15.80 -7.70 -22.49
N ARG A 27 16.30 -8.78 -21.89
CA ARG A 27 17.11 -9.78 -22.61
C ARG A 27 16.19 -10.75 -23.34
N ASN A 28 16.38 -10.89 -24.66
CA ASN A 28 15.59 -11.79 -25.50
C ASN A 28 16.05 -13.26 -25.33
N LYS A 29 15.42 -14.19 -26.07
CA LYS A 29 15.79 -15.62 -26.06
C LYS A 29 17.23 -15.91 -26.48
N HIS A 30 17.87 -15.00 -27.23
CA HIS A 30 19.25 -15.13 -27.72
C HIS A 30 20.27 -14.45 -26.79
N GLY A 31 19.86 -13.96 -25.62
CA GLY A 31 20.76 -13.27 -24.70
C GLY A 31 21.04 -11.80 -25.07
N VAL A 32 20.44 -11.29 -26.15
CA VAL A 32 20.66 -9.91 -26.64
C VAL A 32 19.69 -8.95 -25.95
N ILE A 33 20.19 -7.76 -25.60
CA ILE A 33 19.39 -6.67 -25.05
C ILE A 33 18.48 -6.10 -26.13
N SER A 34 17.19 -6.01 -25.85
CA SER A 34 16.17 -5.48 -26.76
C SER A 34 15.19 -4.56 -26.03
N PHE A 35 14.61 -3.60 -26.77
CA PHE A 35 13.65 -2.62 -26.24
C PHE A 35 12.25 -2.93 -26.73
N VAL A 36 11.35 -3.31 -25.83
CA VAL A 36 10.01 -3.81 -26.18
C VAL A 36 8.91 -2.80 -25.86
N GLY A 37 8.11 -2.42 -26.87
CA GLY A 37 6.98 -1.51 -26.71
C GLY A 37 5.62 -2.18 -26.43
N ASN A 38 5.33 -3.33 -27.05
CA ASN A 38 4.06 -4.05 -26.85
C ASN A 38 4.16 -5.02 -25.65
N VAL A 39 4.09 -4.46 -24.45
CA VAL A 39 4.29 -5.17 -23.18
C VAL A 39 3.11 -6.09 -22.81
N ARG A 40 2.00 -6.05 -23.57
CA ARG A 40 0.84 -6.93 -23.40
C ARG A 40 1.03 -8.31 -24.03
N HIS A 41 1.90 -8.41 -25.03
CA HIS A 41 2.14 -9.64 -25.76
C HIS A 41 2.74 -10.73 -24.85
N PRO A 42 2.21 -11.97 -24.82
CA PRO A 42 2.65 -13.02 -23.89
C PRO A 42 4.15 -13.26 -23.87
N ARG A 43 4.77 -13.51 -25.04
CA ARG A 43 6.24 -13.67 -25.15
C ARG A 43 7.05 -12.50 -24.59
N LYS A 44 6.54 -11.27 -24.73
CA LYS A 44 7.22 -10.06 -24.24
C LYS A 44 7.09 -9.96 -22.72
N LYS A 45 5.94 -10.34 -22.16
CA LYS A 45 5.77 -10.49 -20.70
C LYS A 45 6.77 -11.50 -20.14
N ASP A 46 6.95 -12.65 -20.79
CA ASP A 46 7.91 -13.65 -20.31
C ASP A 46 9.35 -13.10 -20.25
N TYR A 47 9.77 -12.34 -21.26
CA TYR A 47 11.08 -11.68 -21.22
C TYR A 47 11.18 -10.64 -20.09
N ILE A 48 10.12 -9.88 -19.85
CA ILE A 48 10.05 -8.93 -18.72
C ILE A 48 10.12 -9.70 -17.39
N CYS A 49 9.31 -10.74 -17.23
CA CYS A 49 9.27 -11.58 -16.03
C CYS A 49 10.64 -12.19 -15.73
N LYS A 50 11.31 -12.75 -16.75
CA LYS A 50 12.66 -13.31 -16.61
C LYS A 50 13.70 -12.25 -16.27
N GLN A 51 13.70 -11.12 -16.99
CA GLN A 51 14.66 -10.03 -16.80
C GLN A 51 14.57 -9.44 -15.38
N TYR A 52 13.34 -9.19 -14.91
CA TYR A 52 13.08 -8.50 -13.65
C TYR A 52 12.72 -9.46 -12.51
N LYS A 53 12.87 -10.78 -12.72
CA LYS A 53 12.58 -11.85 -11.74
C LYS A 53 11.16 -11.76 -11.16
N ILE A 54 10.19 -11.38 -11.98
CA ILE A 54 8.77 -11.28 -11.61
C ILE A 54 8.13 -12.65 -11.86
N LYS A 55 7.44 -13.20 -10.86
CA LYS A 55 6.66 -14.43 -11.04
C LYS A 55 5.56 -14.17 -12.08
N PRO A 56 5.37 -15.04 -13.09
CA PRO A 56 4.36 -14.84 -14.13
C PRO A 56 2.95 -15.04 -13.55
N LEU A 57 2.42 -14.00 -12.92
CA LEU A 57 1.08 -13.99 -12.34
C LEU A 57 0.15 -13.18 -13.25
N LYS A 58 -0.97 -13.79 -13.67
CA LYS A 58 -2.05 -13.11 -14.41
C LYS A 58 -2.55 -11.85 -13.68
N LYS A 59 -2.53 -11.86 -12.34
CA LYS A 59 -2.94 -10.73 -11.48
C LYS A 59 -2.05 -9.50 -11.65
N GLU A 60 -0.74 -9.69 -11.73
CA GLU A 60 0.21 -8.57 -11.80
C GLU A 60 0.10 -7.79 -13.12
N PHE A 61 -0.05 -8.54 -14.21
CA PHE A 61 -0.32 -8.00 -15.54
C PHE A 61 -1.81 -7.77 -15.83
N ASN A 62 -2.65 -7.65 -14.79
CA ASN A 62 -4.04 -7.28 -14.98
C ASN A 62 -4.14 -5.80 -15.37
N TYR A 63 -4.35 -5.52 -16.66
CA TYR A 63 -4.53 -4.16 -17.18
C TYR A 63 -5.92 -3.59 -16.87
N ASN A 64 -6.85 -4.43 -16.41
CA ASN A 64 -8.16 -4.05 -15.88
C ASN A 64 -8.14 -4.09 -14.34
N TYR A 65 -6.97 -3.95 -13.72
CA TYR A 65 -6.85 -3.84 -12.28
C TYR A 65 -7.73 -2.71 -11.77
N ILE A 66 -8.68 -3.07 -10.92
CA ILE A 66 -9.49 -2.12 -10.17
C ILE A 66 -8.65 -1.74 -8.97
N ALA A 67 -8.28 -0.46 -8.87
CA ALA A 67 -7.66 0.08 -7.66
C ALA A 67 -8.51 -0.32 -6.44
N PRO A 68 -7.92 -0.66 -5.30
CA PRO A 68 -8.69 -1.00 -4.10
C PRO A 68 -9.76 0.07 -3.87
N ARG A 69 -10.97 -0.39 -3.52
CA ARG A 69 -12.09 0.54 -3.30
C ARG A 69 -11.66 1.56 -2.26
N PRO A 70 -12.03 2.84 -2.41
CA PRO A 70 -11.61 3.88 -1.47
C PRO A 70 -11.98 3.54 -0.03
N TYR A 71 -13.09 2.82 0.16
CA TYR A 71 -13.53 2.31 1.45
C TYR A 71 -14.08 0.89 1.32
N THR A 72 -13.68 0.00 2.24
CA THR A 72 -14.21 -1.37 2.37
C THR A 72 -14.43 -1.69 3.85
N THR A 73 -15.52 -2.38 4.16
CA THR A 73 -15.79 -2.87 5.52
C THR A 73 -15.90 -4.38 5.54
N ARG A 74 -15.49 -4.98 6.67
CA ARG A 74 -15.67 -6.41 6.95
C ARG A 74 -16.13 -6.57 8.38
N PHE A 75 -17.18 -7.35 8.58
CA PHE A 75 -17.70 -7.67 9.90
C PHE A 75 -17.39 -9.13 10.23
N TYR A 76 -16.93 -9.35 11.45
CA TYR A 76 -16.68 -10.66 12.04
C TYR A 76 -17.41 -10.73 13.39
N ASN A 77 -17.58 -11.93 13.92
CA ASN A 77 -18.33 -12.13 15.18
C ASN A 77 -17.76 -11.34 16.37
N THR A 78 -16.45 -11.12 16.41
CA THR A 78 -15.77 -10.47 17.54
C THR A 78 -15.07 -9.17 17.17
N LYS A 79 -15.15 -8.73 15.92
CA LYS A 79 -14.46 -7.54 15.44
C LYS A 79 -15.03 -7.01 14.13
N GLU A 80 -14.74 -5.77 13.80
CA GLU A 80 -14.93 -5.20 12.47
C GLU A 80 -13.65 -4.55 11.95
N GLU A 81 -13.51 -4.53 10.62
CA GLU A 81 -12.38 -3.93 9.93
C GLU A 81 -12.88 -2.89 8.92
N HIS A 82 -12.30 -1.70 8.99
CA HIS A 82 -12.60 -0.56 8.12
C HIS A 82 -11.34 -0.17 7.35
N GLU A 83 -11.32 -0.46 6.06
CA GLU A 83 -10.20 -0.20 5.16
C GLU A 83 -10.45 1.08 4.37
N PHE A 84 -9.53 2.04 4.47
CA PHE A 84 -9.46 3.26 3.69
C PHE A 84 -8.25 3.19 2.77
N ALA A 85 -8.44 3.25 1.45
CA ALA A 85 -7.34 3.06 0.50
C ALA A 85 -7.31 4.14 -0.59
N GLY A 86 -6.11 4.56 -0.99
CA GLY A 86 -5.91 5.53 -2.07
C GLY A 86 -6.30 6.96 -1.69
N TYR A 87 -6.17 7.30 -0.40
CA TYR A 87 -6.36 8.66 0.11
C TYR A 87 -5.00 9.27 0.48
N SER A 88 -4.93 10.60 0.51
CA SER A 88 -3.81 11.29 1.15
C SER A 88 -3.84 11.03 2.65
N GLU A 89 -2.67 11.17 3.27
CA GLU A 89 -2.46 11.06 4.71
C GLU A 89 -3.52 11.83 5.53
N ASP A 90 -3.67 13.14 5.31
CA ASP A 90 -4.66 13.97 6.02
C ASP A 90 -6.08 13.43 5.92
N LYS A 91 -6.44 12.92 4.74
CA LYS A 91 -7.77 12.41 4.45
C LYS A 91 -8.00 11.03 5.07
N ILE A 92 -6.93 10.25 5.27
CA ILE A 92 -6.98 9.02 6.05
C ILE A 92 -7.27 9.37 7.50
N TYR A 93 -6.57 10.35 8.08
CA TYR A 93 -6.80 10.78 9.46
C TYR A 93 -8.22 11.27 9.67
N GLU A 94 -8.69 12.18 8.81
CA GLU A 94 -10.06 12.69 8.87
C GLU A 94 -11.09 11.55 8.87
N LYS A 95 -10.87 10.52 8.03
CA LYS A 95 -11.78 9.36 7.92
C LYS A 95 -11.71 8.43 9.11
N VAL A 96 -10.52 8.18 9.64
CA VAL A 96 -10.34 7.37 10.86
C VAL A 96 -10.99 8.08 12.05
N GLN A 97 -10.77 9.39 12.19
CA GLN A 97 -11.39 10.18 13.25
C GLN A 97 -12.93 10.15 13.14
N LYS A 98 -13.48 10.44 11.96
CA LYS A 98 -14.94 10.37 11.70
C LYS A 98 -15.54 8.98 11.88
N LEU A 99 -14.75 7.91 11.70
CA LEU A 99 -15.19 6.55 11.99
C LEU A 99 -15.32 6.37 13.50
N LEU A 100 -14.29 6.75 14.25
CA LEU A 100 -14.22 6.56 15.70
C LEU A 100 -15.20 7.45 16.47
N GLU A 101 -15.54 8.63 15.93
CA GLU A 101 -16.58 9.54 16.45
C GLU A 101 -17.97 8.89 16.54
N ARG A 102 -18.23 7.84 15.74
CA ARG A 102 -19.56 7.19 15.70
C ARG A 102 -19.85 6.33 16.92
N PHE A 103 -18.82 6.00 17.69
CA PHE A 103 -18.95 5.08 18.79
C PHE A 103 -19.02 5.83 20.10
N THR A 104 -20.03 5.48 20.89
CA THR A 104 -20.30 6.08 22.20
C THR A 104 -19.84 5.20 23.36
N LYS A 105 -19.37 3.99 23.07
CA LYS A 105 -18.90 2.99 24.06
C LYS A 105 -17.39 2.83 23.97
N THR A 106 -16.80 2.40 25.08
CA THR A 106 -15.39 1.99 25.11
C THR A 106 -15.15 0.88 24.10
N MET A 107 -14.10 1.05 23.30
CA MET A 107 -13.70 0.09 22.28
C MET A 107 -12.22 -0.24 22.42
N ARG A 108 -11.83 -1.41 21.90
CA ARG A 108 -10.43 -1.77 21.69
C ARG A 108 -10.15 -1.66 20.21
N ILE A 109 -9.17 -0.86 19.83
CA ILE A 109 -8.84 -0.69 18.42
C ILE A 109 -7.39 -1.04 18.14
N ASN A 110 -7.13 -1.44 16.91
CA ASN A 110 -5.80 -1.39 16.35
C ASN A 110 -5.85 -0.77 14.96
N ILE A 111 -4.75 -0.15 14.54
CA ILE A 111 -4.67 0.49 13.23
C ILE A 111 -3.49 -0.11 12.48
N LYS A 112 -3.72 -0.45 11.23
CA LYS A 112 -2.70 -0.91 10.29
C LYS A 112 -2.55 0.16 9.22
N LEU A 113 -1.36 0.68 9.00
CA LEU A 113 -1.12 1.65 7.94
C LEU A 113 -0.65 0.95 6.68
N GLY A 114 -1.01 1.48 5.53
CA GLY A 114 -0.37 1.18 4.28
C GLY A 114 0.29 2.44 3.76
N TYR A 115 1.50 2.25 3.26
CA TYR A 115 2.41 3.34 2.98
C TYR A 115 3.27 3.00 1.78
N ARG A 116 3.83 4.04 1.18
CA ARG A 116 4.80 3.94 0.11
C ARG A 116 6.15 4.41 0.61
N VAL A 117 7.18 3.65 0.29
CA VAL A 117 8.57 4.06 0.45
C VAL A 117 9.19 4.36 -0.90
N ILE A 118 10.19 5.22 -0.93
CA ILE A 118 10.97 5.56 -2.13
C ILE A 118 12.45 5.36 -1.86
N ASP A 119 13.14 4.71 -2.80
CA ASP A 119 14.58 4.63 -2.82
C ASP A 119 15.17 5.98 -3.22
N ARG A 120 15.99 6.58 -2.35
CA ARG A 120 16.58 7.91 -2.56
C ARG A 120 17.53 7.97 -3.76
N THR A 121 18.14 6.85 -4.14
CA THR A 121 19.13 6.78 -5.20
C THR A 121 18.50 6.47 -6.55
N THR A 122 17.52 5.55 -6.58
CA THR A 122 16.94 5.06 -7.84
C THR A 122 15.55 5.62 -8.14
N GLY A 123 14.92 6.30 -7.18
CA GLY A 123 13.53 6.76 -7.27
C GLY A 123 12.52 5.60 -7.27
N LEU A 124 12.95 4.38 -6.93
CA LEU A 124 12.10 3.21 -6.96
C LEU A 124 11.09 3.25 -5.81
N GLU A 125 9.81 3.29 -6.16
CA GLU A 125 8.72 3.29 -5.20
C GLU A 125 8.29 1.87 -4.82
N ARG A 126 7.97 1.63 -3.54
CA ARG A 126 7.38 0.38 -3.08
C ARG A 126 6.19 0.63 -2.16
N ASP A 127 5.04 0.06 -2.51
CA ASP A 127 3.85 0.06 -1.66
C ASP A 127 3.87 -1.10 -0.66
N TYR A 128 3.46 -0.80 0.57
CA TYR A 128 3.19 -1.71 1.67
C TYR A 128 1.71 -1.57 2.03
N TYR A 129 0.97 -2.67 1.95
CA TYR A 129 -0.46 -2.65 2.25
C TYR A 129 -0.72 -2.92 3.73
N PRO A 130 -1.84 -2.42 4.29
CA PRO A 130 -2.21 -2.69 5.68
C PRO A 130 -2.22 -4.18 6.00
N GLY A 131 -1.42 -4.61 6.97
CA GLY A 131 -1.18 -6.02 7.30
C GLY A 131 -0.71 -6.20 8.75
N SER A 132 -0.40 -7.44 9.14
CA SER A 132 0.12 -7.72 10.50
C SER A 132 1.47 -7.07 10.79
N ASN A 133 2.22 -6.72 9.75
CA ASN A 133 3.55 -6.11 9.83
C ASN A 133 3.52 -4.58 9.72
N THR A 134 2.34 -3.97 9.64
CA THR A 134 2.17 -2.51 9.53
C THR A 134 1.24 -1.96 10.60
N VAL A 135 1.11 -2.71 11.70
CA VAL A 135 0.34 -2.38 12.88
C VAL A 135 1.04 -1.25 13.63
N ILE A 136 0.30 -0.20 13.98
CA ILE A 136 0.84 0.94 14.74
C ILE A 136 1.08 0.54 16.21
N PHE A 137 0.14 -0.19 16.81
CA PHE A 137 0.24 -0.60 18.21
C PHE A 137 0.76 -2.05 18.29
N GLU A 138 2.08 -2.21 18.22
CA GLU A 138 2.74 -3.54 18.25
C GLU A 138 2.45 -4.31 19.54
N SER A 139 2.27 -3.61 20.66
CA SER A 139 1.91 -4.21 21.97
C SER A 139 0.46 -4.70 22.05
N GLY A 140 -0.36 -4.44 21.03
CA GLY A 140 -1.74 -4.89 20.93
C GLY A 140 -2.78 -3.76 20.87
N PRO A 141 -4.07 -4.10 20.78
CA PRO A 141 -5.15 -3.12 20.65
C PRO A 141 -5.24 -2.16 21.84
N VAL A 142 -5.44 -0.88 21.54
CA VAL A 142 -5.53 0.21 22.51
C VAL A 142 -6.99 0.49 22.86
N HIS A 143 -7.25 0.76 24.14
CA HIS A 143 -8.57 1.18 24.61
C HIS A 143 -8.82 2.66 24.30
N ILE A 144 -9.94 2.93 23.63
CA ILE A 144 -10.46 4.27 23.35
C ILE A 144 -11.74 4.44 24.15
N ILE A 145 -11.73 5.38 25.09
CA ILE A 145 -12.87 5.66 25.98
C ILE A 145 -13.57 6.97 25.57
N SER A 146 -12.84 7.90 24.93
CA SER A 146 -13.36 9.23 24.57
C SER A 146 -12.71 9.78 23.29
N MET A 147 -13.23 10.88 22.76
CA MET A 147 -12.59 11.58 21.65
C MET A 147 -11.23 12.17 22.00
N GLY A 148 -10.99 12.56 23.25
CA GLY A 148 -9.66 12.96 23.71
C GLY A 148 -8.63 11.82 23.71
N ASP A 149 -9.09 10.56 23.74
CA ASP A 149 -8.21 9.40 23.55
C ASP A 149 -7.86 9.20 22.07
N VAL A 150 -8.79 9.47 21.15
CA VAL A 150 -8.55 9.39 19.70
C VAL A 150 -7.42 10.34 19.33
N GLU A 151 -7.52 11.62 19.71
CA GLU A 151 -6.49 12.60 19.37
C GLU A 151 -5.12 12.26 19.99
N ARG A 152 -5.11 11.88 21.26
CA ARG A 152 -3.87 11.62 21.99
C ARG A 152 -3.16 10.32 21.60
N LYS A 153 -3.93 9.24 21.41
CA LYS A 153 -3.40 7.87 21.22
C LYS A 153 -3.29 7.48 19.75
N ILE A 154 -4.06 8.11 18.86
CA ILE A 154 -4.13 7.72 17.44
C ILE A 154 -3.48 8.77 16.56
N THR A 155 -3.86 10.04 16.68
CA THR A 155 -3.39 11.09 15.77
C THR A 155 -1.88 11.27 15.84
N SER A 156 -1.29 11.19 17.05
CA SER A 156 0.16 11.22 17.25
C SER A 156 0.85 10.05 16.55
N CYS A 157 0.35 8.83 16.71
CA CYS A 157 1.02 7.64 16.20
C CYS A 157 0.81 7.39 14.70
N MET A 158 -0.16 8.05 14.08
CA MET A 158 -0.41 7.86 12.65
C MET A 158 0.43 8.78 11.77
N LYS A 159 0.82 9.99 12.24
CA LYS A 159 1.60 10.97 11.46
C LYS A 159 2.83 10.33 10.81
N ALA A 160 3.08 10.65 9.55
CA ALA A 160 4.19 10.06 8.80
C ALA A 160 5.56 10.28 9.46
N GLU A 161 5.77 11.42 10.13
CA GLU A 161 7.00 11.72 10.85
C GLU A 161 7.25 10.70 11.98
N ASP A 162 6.24 10.49 12.83
CA ASP A 162 6.29 9.54 13.94
C ASP A 162 6.28 8.08 13.45
N PHE A 163 5.53 7.80 12.38
CA PHE A 163 5.44 6.47 11.80
C PHE A 163 6.72 6.07 11.06
N ALA A 164 7.43 7.00 10.42
CA ALA A 164 8.64 6.71 9.65
C ALA A 164 9.73 6.02 10.46
N GLU A 165 9.83 6.29 11.77
CA GLU A 165 10.79 5.65 12.67
C GLU A 165 10.45 4.17 12.94
N SER A 166 9.16 3.83 12.95
CA SER A 166 8.67 2.46 13.17
C SER A 166 8.69 1.58 11.91
N VAL A 167 8.86 2.19 10.72
CA VAL A 167 8.80 1.48 9.44
C VAL A 167 10.02 0.58 9.24
N LYS A 168 9.76 -0.70 8.94
CA LYS A 168 10.80 -1.65 8.52
C LYS A 168 11.14 -1.47 7.04
N TYR A 169 12.20 -0.72 6.77
CA TYR A 169 12.68 -0.47 5.40
C TYR A 169 13.44 -1.66 4.79
N PRO A 170 13.37 -1.88 3.47
CA PRO A 170 14.18 -2.89 2.78
C PRO A 170 15.70 -2.70 2.93
N SER A 171 16.14 -1.44 3.01
CA SER A 171 17.52 -1.03 3.20
C SER A 171 17.56 0.44 3.63
N SER A 172 18.72 0.92 4.06
CA SER A 172 18.95 2.32 4.46
C SER A 172 18.74 3.33 3.32
N ALA A 173 18.75 2.90 2.06
CA ALA A 173 18.51 3.76 0.91
C ALA A 173 17.04 4.21 0.78
N TYR A 174 16.11 3.46 1.38
CA TYR A 174 14.68 3.78 1.33
C TYR A 174 14.30 4.79 2.41
N GLN A 175 13.29 5.61 2.12
CA GLN A 175 12.62 6.47 3.07
C GLN A 175 11.10 6.40 2.86
N LEU A 176 10.33 6.73 3.90
CA LEU A 176 8.89 6.89 3.77
C LEU A 176 8.59 8.02 2.78
N LYS A 177 7.67 7.76 1.84
CA LYS A 177 7.20 8.75 0.86
C LYS A 177 5.83 9.29 1.24
N GLU A 178 4.89 8.42 1.56
CA GLU A 178 3.53 8.79 1.96
C GLU A 178 2.82 7.64 2.67
N ILE A 179 1.88 7.97 3.55
CA ILE A 179 0.84 7.04 4.00
C ILE A 179 -0.33 7.16 3.01
N ASN A 180 -0.81 6.02 2.50
CA ASN A 180 -1.81 6.00 1.42
C ASN A 180 -2.98 5.05 1.68
N SER A 181 -2.96 4.32 2.79
CA SER A 181 -4.09 3.53 3.25
C SER A 181 -4.05 3.28 4.76
N ALA A 182 -5.19 2.92 5.34
CA ALA A 182 -5.29 2.45 6.71
C ALA A 182 -6.37 1.38 6.82
N THR A 183 -6.18 0.44 7.75
CA THR A 183 -7.22 -0.47 8.22
C THR A 183 -7.38 -0.28 9.71
N VAL A 184 -8.55 0.20 10.12
CA VAL A 184 -8.96 0.26 11.53
C VAL A 184 -9.61 -1.07 11.87
N VAL A 185 -9.08 -1.74 12.88
CA VAL A 185 -9.64 -2.97 13.45
C VAL A 185 -10.27 -2.60 14.78
N ILE A 186 -11.55 -2.87 14.95
CA ILE A 186 -12.30 -2.60 16.19
C ILE A 186 -12.69 -3.96 16.77
N ASP A 187 -12.14 -4.29 17.94
CA ASP A 187 -12.39 -5.54 18.64
C ASP A 187 -13.53 -5.35 19.66
N TYR A 188 -14.56 -6.19 19.53
CA TYR A 188 -15.73 -6.22 20.39
C TYR A 188 -15.65 -7.25 21.51
N LYS A 189 -14.46 -7.82 21.78
CA LYS A 189 -14.31 -8.82 22.84
C LYS A 189 -14.95 -8.30 24.13
N ASN A 190 -16.06 -8.93 24.51
CA ASN A 190 -16.66 -8.79 25.82
C ASN A 190 -15.55 -9.02 26.85
N THR A 191 -15.29 -8.03 27.69
CA THR A 191 -14.89 -8.31 29.07
C THR A 191 -16.04 -9.09 29.68
N ALA A 192 -15.96 -10.42 29.56
CA ALA A 192 -16.64 -11.33 30.46
C ALA A 192 -15.79 -11.43 31.73
#